data_AF-A0A094I9J5-F1
#
_entry.id   AF-A0A094I9J5-F1
#
_cell.length_a   1.000
_cell.length_b   1.000
_cell.length_c   1.000
_cell.angle_alpha   90.00
_cell.angle_beta   90.00
_cell.angle_gamma   90.00
#
_symmetry.space_group_name_H-M   'P 1'
#
loop_
_entity.id
_entity.type
_entity.pdbx_description
1 polymer ?
#
loop_
_entity_poly.entity_id
_entity_poly.type
_entity_poly.pdbx_seq_one_letter_code
_entity_poly.pdbx_strand_id
1 'polypeptide(L)'
;MSQSTPRDDEKTTVDDSLPEAKKDDIIEYPSMHKRILIMTALLLSIFLVTLDQNIISTAIPRITDEFHSLDDIGWYGSAYLLTTCSFQLLMGRIYKFYPAKPVFLIGIILFEIGSAICGAAPNSNAFIVGRAIAGTGTSGMFSGLMVIMFYTIPLQHRPIFQGFFGAVFALGSVIGPLVGGTFTDKVTWRWCFYINLPIGAVTIIVAILILHLPNQKLEEQASGWLARLKQLDPIGNLIFLPGVVCLILALQWGGAQYSWKNSRIIVLLILCGILCLAFIGVQIWKNESAMVPPRLVKQRSIGASMWYNFFNGAGMMVTMYYLPIWFQAIKGATALNSGIMLLPMILSTVVGSLSSGYMVAKLGYYNPFLILSSIITTIGAGLFTTFTPTSGHAKWIGYQVLYGIGLGFGVQQPMNVVQTVLGRSDIATGTAIVTFVRFLGPAIFLPVAQNVFLSQLISKLANIPGISPKTVLDGGATDIKNLATGDNLDRLISDYNDSIVSVFYIVVATCGVTIFGSLLVEWRSLKARAAEQAGETVKKDASTAEEAV
;
A
#
# COMPACT_ATOMS: atom_id res chain seq x y z
N MET A 1 -5.70 13.08 -88.58
CA MET A 1 -5.77 14.22 -87.62
C MET A 1 -6.75 13.78 -86.53
N SER A 2 -6.34 13.27 -85.37
CA SER A 2 -5.69 13.90 -84.21
C SER A 2 -6.69 14.08 -83.05
N GLN A 3 -6.44 13.38 -81.92
CA GLN A 3 -6.76 13.75 -80.52
C GLN A 3 -8.26 13.86 -80.12
N SER A 4 -8.74 13.66 -78.88
CA SER A 4 -8.25 13.19 -77.57
C SER A 4 -9.47 13.14 -76.63
N THR A 5 -9.45 12.33 -75.58
CA THR A 5 -10.42 12.23 -74.45
C THR A 5 -10.71 13.55 -73.73
N PRO A 6 -11.81 13.61 -72.95
CA PRO A 6 -11.67 13.88 -71.51
C PRO A 6 -12.44 12.90 -70.60
N ARG A 7 -11.81 12.57 -69.47
CA ARG A 7 -12.44 12.09 -68.22
C ARG A 7 -13.08 13.30 -67.52
N ASP A 8 -14.21 13.11 -66.83
CA ASP A 8 -14.61 13.91 -65.66
C ASP A 8 -15.65 13.14 -64.82
N ASP A 9 -15.12 12.45 -63.81
CA ASP A 9 -15.54 12.37 -62.39
C ASP A 9 -17.04 12.42 -62.03
N GLU A 10 -17.57 11.22 -61.79
CA GLU A 10 -18.77 10.98 -60.99
C GLU A 10 -18.45 11.27 -59.50
N LYS A 11 -18.85 12.45 -59.02
CA LYS A 11 -18.78 12.82 -57.60
C LYS A 11 -19.61 11.85 -56.76
N THR A 12 -18.93 10.88 -56.15
CA THR A 12 -19.47 10.09 -55.04
C THR A 12 -19.60 11.03 -53.84
N THR A 13 -20.83 11.39 -53.48
CA THR A 13 -21.12 12.09 -52.23
C THR A 13 -20.80 11.16 -51.07
N VAL A 14 -19.60 11.31 -50.49
CA VAL A 14 -19.26 10.72 -49.20
C VAL A 14 -20.08 11.46 -48.15
N ASP A 15 -21.00 10.73 -47.53
CA ASP A 15 -21.72 11.14 -46.33
C ASP A 15 -20.71 11.38 -45.20
N ASP A 16 -20.32 12.65 -45.04
CA ASP A 16 -19.35 13.13 -44.05
C ASP A 16 -20.01 13.32 -42.67
N SER A 17 -20.87 12.38 -42.28
CA SER A 17 -21.38 12.29 -40.90
C SER A 17 -20.34 11.58 -40.04
N LEU A 18 -19.31 12.34 -39.65
CA LEU A 18 -18.48 12.01 -38.50
C LEU A 18 -19.39 11.58 -37.33
N PRO A 19 -19.12 10.47 -36.61
CA PRO A 19 -19.89 10.14 -35.43
C PRO A 19 -19.73 11.31 -34.45
N GLU A 20 -20.82 12.02 -34.15
CA GLU A 20 -20.84 12.96 -33.04
C GLU A 20 -20.31 12.22 -31.80
N ALA A 21 -19.11 12.59 -31.35
CA ALA A 21 -18.63 12.16 -30.05
C ALA A 21 -19.70 12.57 -29.04
N LYS A 22 -20.34 11.59 -28.39
CA LYS A 22 -21.37 11.80 -27.38
C LYS A 22 -20.93 12.93 -26.44
N LYS A 23 -21.63 14.08 -26.49
CA LYS A 23 -21.39 15.26 -25.65
C LYS A 23 -21.39 14.96 -24.14
N ASP A 24 -21.92 13.81 -23.72
CA ASP A 24 -22.06 13.38 -22.32
C ASP A 24 -20.80 12.80 -21.65
N ASP A 25 -19.64 12.80 -22.32
CA ASP A 25 -18.39 12.25 -21.77
C ASP A 25 -17.28 13.26 -21.48
N ILE A 26 -17.48 14.55 -21.79
CA ILE A 26 -16.53 15.62 -21.45
C ILE A 26 -16.55 15.84 -19.94
N ILE A 27 -15.43 15.54 -19.27
CA ILE A 27 -15.32 15.68 -17.81
C ILE A 27 -15.07 17.15 -17.48
N GLU A 28 -16.07 17.83 -16.91
CA GLU A 28 -15.83 19.09 -16.23
C GLU A 28 -15.16 18.84 -14.87
N TYR A 29 -13.95 19.35 -14.72
CA TYR A 29 -13.18 19.27 -13.48
C TYR A 29 -13.32 20.58 -12.69
N PRO A 30 -13.34 20.55 -11.34
CA PRO A 30 -13.41 21.75 -10.49
C PRO A 30 -12.29 22.76 -10.81
N SER A 31 -12.40 24.02 -10.37
CA SER A 31 -11.31 24.99 -10.53
C SER A 31 -10.02 24.54 -9.82
N MET A 32 -8.85 25.01 -10.27
CA MET A 32 -7.55 24.58 -9.74
C MET A 32 -7.43 24.79 -8.21
N HIS A 33 -7.90 25.93 -7.69
CA HIS A 33 -7.94 26.20 -6.26
C HIS A 33 -8.79 25.18 -5.48
N LYS A 34 -9.98 24.85 -6.01
CA LYS A 34 -10.86 23.83 -5.40
C LYS A 34 -10.20 22.44 -5.45
N ARG A 35 -9.53 22.09 -6.55
CA ARG A 35 -8.78 20.82 -6.69
C ARG A 35 -7.70 20.69 -5.62
N ILE A 36 -6.86 21.71 -5.46
CA ILE A 36 -5.79 21.72 -4.47
C ILE A 36 -6.37 21.55 -3.06
N LEU A 37 -7.42 22.32 -2.73
CA LEU A 37 -8.03 22.27 -1.41
C LEU A 37 -8.63 20.88 -1.11
N ILE A 38 -9.37 20.30 -2.06
CA ILE A 38 -9.91 18.94 -1.96
C ILE A 38 -8.77 17.95 -1.74
N MET A 39 -7.74 17.96 -2.59
CA MET A 39 -6.65 17.01 -2.49
C MET A 39 -5.85 17.17 -1.20
N THR A 40 -5.62 18.38 -0.72
CA THR A 40 -4.98 18.64 0.58
C THR A 40 -5.80 18.05 1.73
N ALA A 41 -7.12 18.20 1.72
CA ALA A 41 -7.98 17.60 2.73
C ALA A 41 -7.94 16.07 2.71
N LEU A 42 -8.00 15.47 1.52
CA LEU A 42 -7.90 14.01 1.39
C LEU A 42 -6.51 13.51 1.82
N LEU A 43 -5.44 14.22 1.45
CA LEU A 43 -4.08 13.90 1.87
C LEU A 43 -3.91 14.05 3.39
N LEU A 44 -4.54 15.04 4.02
CA LEU A 44 -4.57 15.19 5.48
C LEU A 44 -5.25 13.99 6.16
N SER A 45 -6.32 13.45 5.56
CA SER A 45 -6.96 12.24 6.07
C SER A 45 -6.04 11.01 6.03
N ILE A 46 -5.21 10.89 4.99
CA ILE A 46 -4.24 9.79 4.85
C ILE A 46 -3.04 10.03 5.76
N PHE A 47 -2.67 11.28 6.00
CA PHE A 47 -1.68 11.64 6.99
C PHE A 47 -2.10 11.12 8.37
N LEU A 48 -3.37 11.30 8.77
CA LEU A 48 -3.89 10.78 10.04
C LEU A 48 -3.78 9.25 10.12
N VAL A 49 -4.23 8.56 9.08
CA VAL A 49 -4.10 7.11 8.95
C VAL A 49 -2.66 6.66 9.14
N THR A 50 -1.71 7.34 8.50
CA THR A 50 -0.30 6.95 8.57
C THR A 50 0.32 7.32 9.90
N LEU A 51 -0.03 8.46 10.48
CA LEU A 51 0.39 8.87 11.82
C LEU A 51 -0.08 7.84 12.85
N ASP A 52 -1.36 7.46 12.83
CA ASP A 52 -1.96 6.46 13.72
C ASP A 52 -1.30 5.08 13.60
N GLN A 53 -0.96 4.64 12.38
CA GLN A 53 -0.24 3.37 12.18
C GLN A 53 1.15 3.36 12.81
N ASN A 54 1.84 4.51 12.85
CA ASN A 54 3.24 4.57 13.30
C ASN A 54 3.36 5.03 14.77
N ILE A 55 2.42 5.83 15.26
CA ILE A 55 2.43 6.38 16.63
C ILE A 55 2.32 5.28 17.69
N ILE A 56 1.62 4.19 17.36
CA ILE A 56 1.40 3.07 18.28
C ILE A 56 2.72 2.39 18.68
N SER A 57 3.72 2.36 17.78
CA SER A 57 4.98 1.68 18.02
C SER A 57 5.73 2.19 19.26
N THR A 58 5.61 3.48 19.56
CA THR A 58 6.24 4.10 20.74
C THR A 58 5.34 4.06 21.98
N ALA A 59 4.03 3.90 21.80
CA ALA A 59 3.06 3.82 22.88
C ALA A 59 2.91 2.40 23.46
N ILE A 60 3.23 1.36 22.68
CA ILE A 60 3.07 -0.06 23.06
C ILE A 60 3.56 -0.37 24.48
N PRO A 61 4.80 -0.03 24.89
CA PRO A 61 5.30 -0.40 26.21
C PRO A 61 4.42 0.15 27.35
N ARG A 62 4.00 1.42 27.26
CA ARG A 62 3.13 2.04 28.28
C ARG A 62 1.73 1.46 28.28
N ILE A 63 1.18 1.14 27.11
CA ILE A 63 -0.13 0.50 27.00
C ILE A 63 -0.12 -0.87 27.68
N THR A 64 0.92 -1.67 27.42
CA THR A 64 1.03 -2.99 28.05
C THR A 64 1.32 -2.94 29.53
N ASP A 65 2.08 -1.95 30.00
CA ASP A 65 2.33 -1.75 31.43
C ASP A 65 1.03 -1.41 32.17
N GLU A 66 0.19 -0.56 31.59
CA GLU A 66 -1.09 -0.14 32.19
C GLU A 66 -2.15 -1.25 32.14
N PHE A 67 -2.22 -2.00 31.03
CA PHE A 67 -3.21 -3.08 30.86
C PHE A 67 -2.74 -4.44 31.37
N HIS A 68 -1.47 -4.57 31.76
CA HIS A 68 -0.83 -5.83 32.14
C HIS A 68 -1.02 -6.93 31.07
N SER A 69 -0.91 -6.57 29.78
CA SER A 69 -1.28 -7.41 28.63
C SER A 69 -0.16 -7.54 27.59
N LEU A 70 1.01 -8.00 28.01
CA LEU A 70 2.15 -8.22 27.11
C LEU A 70 1.85 -9.20 25.96
N ASP A 71 0.99 -10.19 26.21
CA ASP A 71 0.58 -11.18 25.20
C ASP A 71 -0.24 -10.56 24.04
N ASP A 72 -0.81 -9.36 24.25
CA ASP A 72 -1.69 -8.70 23.29
C ASP A 72 -0.98 -7.72 22.35
N ILE A 73 0.33 -7.48 22.52
CA ILE A 73 1.10 -6.51 21.71
C ILE A 73 0.92 -6.73 20.21
N GLY A 74 0.98 -7.99 19.78
CA GLY A 74 0.84 -8.36 18.37
C GLY A 74 -0.52 -7.95 17.80
N TRP A 75 -1.57 -7.93 18.63
CA TRP A 75 -2.93 -7.60 18.22
C TRP A 75 -3.17 -6.10 18.01
N TYR A 76 -2.41 -5.24 18.70
CA TYR A 76 -2.54 -3.79 18.60
C TYR A 76 -2.29 -3.25 17.18
N GLY A 77 -1.29 -3.81 16.50
CA GLY A 77 -1.04 -3.53 15.07
C GLY A 77 -1.87 -4.42 14.14
N SER A 78 -1.96 -5.72 14.46
CA SER A 78 -2.54 -6.71 13.55
C SER A 78 -4.04 -6.54 13.36
N ALA A 79 -4.82 -6.19 14.40
CA ALA A 79 -6.27 -6.01 14.27
C ALA A 79 -6.63 -4.88 13.30
N TYR A 80 -5.85 -3.79 13.33
CA TYR A 80 -5.98 -2.67 12.42
C TYR A 80 -5.64 -3.09 10.98
N LEU A 81 -4.50 -3.75 10.77
CA LEU A 81 -4.07 -4.18 9.43
C LEU A 81 -5.00 -5.25 8.85
N LEU A 82 -5.43 -6.20 9.69
CA LEU A 82 -6.34 -7.28 9.34
C LEU A 82 -7.66 -6.73 8.80
N THR A 83 -8.28 -5.80 9.53
CA THR A 83 -9.53 -5.16 9.09
C THR A 83 -9.32 -4.27 7.87
N THR A 84 -8.24 -3.49 7.84
CA THR A 84 -7.89 -2.68 6.65
C THR A 84 -7.80 -3.54 5.40
N CYS A 85 -7.09 -4.68 5.47
CA CYS A 85 -6.90 -5.60 4.36
C CYS A 85 -8.20 -6.31 3.97
N SER A 86 -8.94 -6.84 4.96
CA SER A 86 -10.15 -7.65 4.72
C SER A 86 -11.29 -6.85 4.11
N PHE A 87 -11.45 -5.58 4.49
CA PHE A 87 -12.52 -4.72 3.97
C PHE A 87 -12.15 -4.00 2.67
N GLN A 88 -10.90 -4.09 2.21
CA GLN A 88 -10.42 -3.36 1.04
C GLN A 88 -11.22 -3.68 -0.23
N LEU A 89 -11.48 -4.96 -0.52
CA LEU A 89 -12.23 -5.36 -1.71
C LEU A 89 -13.72 -5.01 -1.61
N LEU A 90 -14.31 -5.11 -0.41
CA LEU A 90 -15.69 -4.67 -0.17
C LEU A 90 -15.85 -3.18 -0.46
N MET A 91 -14.90 -2.35 -0.03
CA MET A 91 -14.93 -0.92 -0.32
C MET A 91 -14.86 -0.63 -1.81
N GLY A 92 -14.10 -1.41 -2.59
CA GLY A 92 -14.09 -1.30 -4.05
C GLY A 92 -15.48 -1.47 -4.70
N ARG A 93 -16.29 -2.40 -4.17
CA ARG A 93 -17.70 -2.59 -4.56
C ARG A 93 -18.59 -1.45 -4.09
N ILE A 94 -18.43 -1.01 -2.85
CA ILE A 94 -19.22 0.10 -2.30
C ILE A 94 -18.99 1.38 -3.13
N TYR A 95 -17.75 1.73 -3.44
CA TYR A 95 -17.43 2.90 -4.28
C TYR A 95 -17.93 2.79 -5.74
N LYS A 96 -18.28 1.58 -6.20
CA LYS A 96 -18.86 1.35 -7.54
C LYS A 96 -20.35 1.73 -7.60
N PHE A 97 -21.10 1.42 -6.55
CA PHE A 97 -22.57 1.61 -6.49
C PHE A 97 -23.01 2.82 -5.67
N TYR A 98 -22.16 3.33 -4.79
CA TYR A 98 -22.50 4.43 -3.88
C TYR A 98 -21.63 5.66 -4.14
N PRO A 99 -22.20 6.87 -3.93
CA PRO A 99 -21.46 8.12 -4.13
C PRO A 99 -20.22 8.19 -3.25
N ALA A 100 -19.10 8.65 -3.82
CA ALA A 100 -17.80 8.56 -3.18
C ALA A 100 -17.69 9.47 -1.94
N LYS A 101 -18.34 10.64 -1.96
CA LYS A 101 -18.34 11.61 -0.85
C LYS A 101 -18.86 11.01 0.46
N PRO A 102 -20.11 10.51 0.56
CA PRO A 102 -20.60 9.98 1.83
C PRO A 102 -19.87 8.70 2.25
N VAL A 103 -19.47 7.84 1.32
CA VAL A 103 -18.69 6.63 1.66
C VAL A 103 -17.34 7.01 2.27
N PHE A 104 -16.67 8.01 1.72
CA PHE A 104 -15.41 8.52 2.26
C PHE A 104 -15.59 9.18 3.64
N LEU A 105 -16.66 9.96 3.83
CA LEU A 105 -16.99 10.56 5.13
C LEU A 105 -17.30 9.49 6.20
N ILE A 106 -18.04 8.43 5.84
CA ILE A 106 -18.29 7.29 6.73
C ILE A 106 -16.97 6.62 7.10
N GLY A 107 -16.04 6.46 6.14
CA GLY A 107 -14.71 5.94 6.39
C GLY A 107 -13.93 6.76 7.43
N ILE A 108 -13.92 8.09 7.30
CA ILE A 108 -13.29 8.98 8.30
C ILE A 108 -14.00 8.85 9.64
N ILE A 109 -15.33 8.90 9.69
CA ILE A 109 -16.09 8.78 10.94
C ILE A 109 -15.78 7.46 11.66
N LEU A 110 -15.72 6.33 10.93
CA LEU A 110 -15.32 5.04 11.50
C LEU A 110 -13.89 5.07 12.03
N PHE A 111 -12.96 5.69 11.29
CA PHE A 111 -11.58 5.86 11.74
C PHE A 111 -11.50 6.69 13.04
N GLU A 112 -12.25 7.78 13.13
CA GLU A 112 -12.29 8.64 14.31
C GLU A 112 -12.97 7.96 15.51
N ILE A 113 -14.07 7.23 15.29
CA ILE A 113 -14.71 6.43 16.35
C ILE A 113 -13.73 5.38 16.88
N GLY A 114 -13.02 4.68 15.98
CA GLY A 114 -12.00 3.71 16.39
C GLY A 114 -10.86 4.37 17.19
N SER A 115 -10.39 5.54 16.75
CA SER A 115 -9.38 6.34 17.48
C SER A 115 -9.88 6.79 18.85
N ALA A 116 -11.12 7.27 18.97
CA ALA A 116 -11.72 7.64 20.25
C ALA A 116 -11.81 6.44 21.20
N ILE A 117 -12.20 5.26 20.71
CA ILE A 117 -12.24 4.03 21.50
C ILE A 117 -10.84 3.64 21.97
N CYS A 118 -9.82 3.76 21.11
CA CYS A 118 -8.42 3.49 21.50
C CYS A 118 -7.96 4.45 22.60
N GLY A 119 -8.22 5.75 22.47
CA GLY A 119 -7.86 6.76 23.48
C GLY A 119 -8.62 6.61 24.80
N ALA A 120 -9.86 6.13 24.75
CA ALA A 120 -10.72 5.92 25.92
C ALA A 120 -10.66 4.48 26.48
N ALA A 121 -9.82 3.62 25.92
CA ALA A 121 -9.83 2.19 26.23
C ALA A 121 -9.52 1.94 27.72
N PRO A 122 -10.40 1.22 28.45
CA PRO A 122 -10.14 0.82 29.84
C PRO A 122 -9.30 -0.45 29.96
N ASN A 123 -9.17 -1.23 28.87
CA ASN A 123 -8.42 -2.48 28.83
C ASN A 123 -7.95 -2.81 27.40
N SER A 124 -7.06 -3.81 27.32
CA SER A 124 -6.48 -4.32 26.06
C SER A 124 -7.52 -4.72 25.01
N ASN A 125 -8.56 -5.45 25.40
CA ASN A 125 -9.61 -5.90 24.48
C ASN A 125 -10.37 -4.73 23.84
N ALA A 126 -10.76 -3.72 24.64
CA ALA A 126 -11.41 -2.52 24.14
C ALA A 126 -10.50 -1.76 23.17
N PHE A 127 -9.20 -1.69 23.47
CA PHE A 127 -8.20 -1.10 22.58
C PHE A 127 -8.11 -1.84 21.24
N ILE A 128 -8.02 -3.18 21.26
CA ILE A 128 -7.98 -4.03 20.05
C ILE A 128 -9.24 -3.82 19.20
N VAL A 129 -10.43 -3.75 19.82
CA VAL A 129 -11.69 -3.45 19.11
C VAL A 129 -11.64 -2.06 18.47
N GLY A 130 -11.13 -1.05 19.18
CA GLY A 130 -10.92 0.29 18.63
C GLY A 130 -10.01 0.26 17.39
N ARG A 131 -8.91 -0.49 17.44
CA ARG A 131 -7.98 -0.70 16.30
C ARG A 131 -8.68 -1.36 15.11
N ALA A 132 -9.52 -2.36 15.36
CA ALA A 132 -10.29 -3.04 14.31
C ALA A 132 -11.33 -2.11 13.62
N ILE A 133 -12.01 -1.26 14.40
CA ILE A 133 -12.94 -0.25 13.86
C ILE A 133 -12.17 0.78 13.02
N ALA A 134 -11.03 1.26 13.52
CA ALA A 134 -10.20 2.23 12.80
C ALA A 134 -9.64 1.67 11.47
N GLY A 135 -9.21 0.41 11.46
CA GLY A 135 -8.73 -0.26 10.25
C GLY A 135 -9.83 -0.42 9.20
N THR A 136 -11.07 -0.72 9.64
CA THR A 136 -12.23 -0.77 8.73
C THR A 136 -12.46 0.57 8.04
N GLY A 137 -12.42 1.70 8.78
CA GLY A 137 -12.54 3.05 8.21
C GLY A 137 -11.42 3.37 7.21
N THR A 138 -10.19 2.95 7.54
CA THR A 138 -8.99 3.17 6.70
C THR A 138 -9.11 2.53 5.32
N SER A 139 -9.68 1.32 5.22
CA SER A 139 -9.89 0.64 3.92
C SER A 139 -10.77 1.46 2.96
N GLY A 140 -11.77 2.16 3.51
CA GLY A 140 -12.63 3.08 2.79
C GLY A 140 -11.89 4.34 2.36
N MET A 141 -11.09 4.91 3.25
CA MET A 141 -10.32 6.13 2.98
C MET A 141 -9.31 5.96 1.83
N PHE A 142 -8.54 4.86 1.80
CA PHE A 142 -7.57 4.61 0.73
C PHE A 142 -8.24 4.44 -0.64
N SER A 143 -9.33 3.66 -0.72
CA SER A 143 -10.11 3.49 -1.95
C SER A 143 -10.76 4.81 -2.38
N GLY A 144 -11.35 5.51 -1.41
CA GLY A 144 -12.06 6.77 -1.62
C GLY A 144 -11.15 7.87 -2.13
N LEU A 145 -9.93 8.01 -1.61
CA LEU A 145 -8.94 8.97 -2.12
C LEU A 145 -8.75 8.79 -3.63
N MET A 146 -8.51 7.57 -4.08
CA MET A 146 -8.21 7.28 -5.48
C MET A 146 -9.42 7.50 -6.39
N VAL A 147 -10.62 7.11 -5.93
CA VAL A 147 -11.88 7.34 -6.64
C VAL A 147 -12.20 8.83 -6.72
N ILE A 148 -12.06 9.57 -5.63
CA ILE A 148 -12.31 11.02 -5.60
C ILE A 148 -11.28 11.75 -6.48
N MET A 149 -10.00 11.37 -6.40
CA MET A 149 -8.95 11.90 -7.26
C MET A 149 -9.27 11.69 -8.74
N PHE A 150 -9.82 10.52 -9.10
CA PHE A 150 -10.25 10.24 -10.47
C PHE A 150 -11.26 11.27 -10.98
N TYR A 151 -12.29 11.58 -10.20
CA TYR A 151 -13.34 12.52 -10.61
C TYR A 151 -12.97 14.00 -10.46
N THR A 152 -11.95 14.34 -9.67
CA THR A 152 -11.59 15.75 -9.37
C THR A 152 -10.36 16.23 -10.12
N ILE A 153 -9.42 15.34 -10.45
CA ILE A 153 -8.13 15.68 -11.06
C ILE A 153 -8.05 15.12 -12.48
N PRO A 154 -7.68 15.94 -13.48
CA PRO A 154 -7.39 15.45 -14.83
C PRO A 154 -6.28 14.40 -14.81
N LEU A 155 -6.42 13.36 -15.63
CA LEU A 155 -5.50 12.21 -15.65
C LEU A 155 -4.02 12.62 -15.69
N GLN A 156 -3.66 13.66 -16.46
CA GLN A 156 -2.29 14.18 -16.59
C GLN A 156 -1.66 14.64 -15.27
N HIS A 157 -2.46 15.16 -14.33
CA HIS A 157 -1.97 15.68 -13.05
C HIS A 157 -2.04 14.65 -11.92
N ARG A 158 -2.79 13.56 -12.09
CA ARG A 158 -2.96 12.53 -11.04
C ARG A 158 -1.62 11.94 -10.56
N PRO A 159 -0.62 11.66 -11.41
CA PRO A 159 0.68 11.18 -10.95
C PRO A 159 1.38 12.11 -9.94
N ILE A 160 1.22 13.43 -10.06
CA ILE A 160 1.80 14.40 -9.12
C ILE A 160 1.13 14.30 -7.74
N PHE A 161 -0.20 14.24 -7.71
CA PHE A 161 -0.95 14.07 -6.46
C PHE A 161 -0.73 12.71 -5.81
N GLN A 162 -0.54 11.67 -6.61
CA GLN A 162 -0.09 10.37 -6.11
C GLN A 162 1.34 10.46 -5.54
N GLY A 163 2.25 11.23 -6.14
CA GLY A 163 3.56 11.52 -5.55
C GLY A 163 3.43 12.16 -4.15
N PHE A 164 2.53 13.13 -3.99
CA PHE A 164 2.25 13.74 -2.67
C PHE A 164 1.68 12.74 -1.66
N PHE A 165 0.88 11.77 -2.11
CA PHE A 165 0.43 10.69 -1.23
C PHE A 165 1.60 9.86 -0.69
N GLY A 166 2.60 9.54 -1.52
CA GLY A 166 3.84 8.90 -1.07
C GLY A 166 4.59 9.77 -0.06
N ALA A 167 4.62 11.09 -0.29
CA ALA A 167 5.26 12.05 0.61
C ALA A 167 4.57 12.12 1.99
N VAL A 168 3.24 12.14 2.01
CA VAL A 168 2.45 12.13 3.24
C VAL A 168 2.64 10.85 4.03
N PHE A 169 2.69 9.71 3.36
CA PHE A 169 2.94 8.42 4.01
C PHE A 169 4.32 8.42 4.70
N ALA A 170 5.34 8.91 4.00
CA ALA A 170 6.69 9.08 4.54
C ALA A 170 6.73 10.04 5.74
N LEU A 171 6.10 11.22 5.63
CA LEU A 171 6.01 12.17 6.74
C LEU A 171 5.31 11.57 7.97
N GLY A 172 4.19 10.86 7.77
CA GLY A 172 3.47 10.18 8.83
C GLY A 172 4.34 9.13 9.55
N SER A 173 5.19 8.41 8.81
CA SER A 173 6.10 7.41 9.41
C SER A 173 7.20 8.00 10.29
N VAL A 174 7.59 9.26 10.06
CA VAL A 174 8.59 9.98 10.88
C VAL A 174 7.93 10.71 12.04
N ILE A 175 6.85 11.44 11.74
CA ILE A 175 6.14 12.26 12.72
C ILE A 175 5.45 11.37 13.75
N GLY A 176 4.92 10.20 13.34
CA GLY A 176 4.24 9.25 14.22
C GLY A 176 5.07 8.90 15.46
N PRO A 177 6.25 8.28 15.35
CA PRO A 177 7.07 7.93 16.52
C PRO A 177 7.52 9.15 17.34
N LEU A 178 7.85 10.28 16.69
CA LEU A 178 8.26 11.52 17.38
C LEU A 178 7.13 12.06 18.27
N VAL A 179 5.94 12.21 17.70
CA VAL A 179 4.75 12.72 18.40
C VAL A 179 4.27 11.71 19.43
N GLY A 180 4.28 10.41 19.10
CA GLY A 180 3.92 9.34 20.02
C GLY A 180 4.82 9.25 21.24
N GLY A 181 6.14 9.34 21.06
CA GLY A 181 7.10 9.35 22.15
C GLY A 181 6.86 10.55 23.07
N THR A 182 6.72 11.74 22.50
CA THR A 182 6.47 12.96 23.30
C THR A 182 5.16 12.92 24.08
N PHE A 183 4.06 12.43 23.50
CA PHE A 183 2.79 12.27 24.25
C PHE A 183 2.88 11.20 25.31
N THR A 184 3.50 10.06 24.99
CA THR A 184 3.67 8.93 25.90
C THR A 184 4.51 9.30 27.12
N ASP A 185 5.56 10.12 26.91
CA ASP A 185 6.47 10.54 27.98
C ASP A 185 5.97 11.73 28.80
N LYS A 186 5.33 12.73 28.15
CA LYS A 186 5.01 14.02 28.81
C LYS A 186 3.56 14.18 29.21
N VAL A 187 2.63 13.40 28.64
CA VAL A 187 1.19 13.55 28.88
C VAL A 187 0.57 12.20 29.22
N THR A 188 0.01 11.51 28.24
CA THR A 188 -0.47 10.13 28.32
C THR A 188 -0.45 9.53 26.91
N TRP A 189 -0.26 8.22 26.81
CA TRP A 189 -0.32 7.50 25.52
C TRP A 189 -1.70 7.63 24.84
N ARG A 190 -2.76 7.94 25.59
CA ARG A 190 -4.12 8.13 25.07
C ARG A 190 -4.21 9.27 24.05
N TRP A 191 -3.41 10.32 24.23
CA TRP A 191 -3.35 11.46 23.30
C TRP A 191 -2.79 11.10 21.93
N CYS A 192 -2.06 9.99 21.81
CA CYS A 192 -1.66 9.44 20.52
C CYS A 192 -2.86 9.13 19.61
N PHE A 193 -4.04 8.86 20.19
CA PHE A 193 -5.26 8.60 19.43
C PHE A 193 -6.22 9.79 19.41
N TYR A 194 -6.27 10.57 20.49
CA TYR A 194 -7.13 11.77 20.51
C TYR A 194 -6.67 12.87 19.56
N ILE A 195 -5.39 12.93 19.18
CA ILE A 195 -4.91 13.87 18.16
C ILE A 195 -5.57 13.67 16.79
N ASN A 196 -6.07 12.46 16.49
CA ASN A 196 -6.75 12.20 15.23
C ASN A 196 -8.07 12.97 15.15
N LEU A 197 -8.85 13.00 16.24
CA LEU A 197 -10.20 13.60 16.31
C LEU A 197 -10.30 15.05 15.80
N PRO A 198 -9.49 16.03 16.26
CA PRO A 198 -9.59 17.40 15.79
C PRO A 198 -9.23 17.53 14.30
N ILE A 199 -8.24 16.77 13.83
CA ILE A 199 -7.79 16.83 12.44
C ILE A 199 -8.82 16.11 11.53
N GLY A 200 -9.40 15.02 12.00
CA GLY A 200 -10.51 14.31 11.37
C GLY A 200 -11.74 15.20 11.23
N ALA A 201 -12.09 15.94 12.29
CA ALA A 201 -13.19 16.90 12.26
C ALA A 201 -12.96 18.01 11.21
N VAL A 202 -11.75 18.59 11.15
CA VAL A 202 -11.38 19.55 10.11
C VAL A 202 -11.51 18.93 8.71
N THR A 203 -11.02 17.71 8.53
CA THR A 203 -11.11 16.97 7.27
C THR A 203 -12.57 16.75 6.85
N ILE A 204 -13.44 16.33 7.78
CA ILE A 204 -14.87 16.14 7.55
C ILE A 204 -15.53 17.46 7.14
N ILE A 205 -15.28 18.56 7.86
CA ILE A 205 -15.84 19.87 7.55
C ILE A 205 -15.45 20.30 6.14
N VAL A 206 -14.16 20.20 5.81
CA VAL A 206 -13.65 20.57 4.48
C VAL A 206 -14.25 19.68 3.39
N ALA A 207 -14.32 18.37 3.61
CA ALA A 207 -14.93 17.44 2.66
C ALA A 207 -16.44 17.71 2.48
N ILE A 208 -17.19 18.01 3.55
CA ILE A 208 -18.61 18.34 3.45
C ILE A 208 -18.83 19.64 2.65
N LEU A 209 -18.07 20.70 2.95
CA LEU A 209 -18.27 22.01 2.36
C LEU A 209 -17.77 22.10 0.91
N ILE A 210 -16.66 21.42 0.58
CA ILE A 210 -15.92 21.70 -0.66
C ILE A 210 -16.00 20.53 -1.65
N LEU A 211 -16.06 19.29 -1.18
CA LEU A 211 -16.14 18.14 -2.08
C LEU A 211 -17.52 18.08 -2.72
N HIS A 212 -17.59 18.44 -4.00
CA HIS A 212 -18.77 18.28 -4.84
C HIS A 212 -18.37 17.49 -6.09
N LEU A 213 -19.07 16.38 -6.33
CA LEU A 213 -18.79 15.44 -7.41
C LEU A 213 -20.00 15.33 -8.35
N PRO A 214 -20.34 16.41 -9.09
CA PRO A 214 -21.55 16.44 -9.92
C PRO A 214 -21.52 15.40 -11.04
N ASN A 215 -20.32 15.02 -11.52
CA ASN A 215 -20.11 14.15 -12.68
C ASN A 215 -19.81 12.68 -12.30
N GLN A 216 -20.10 12.26 -11.05
CA GLN A 216 -19.89 10.87 -10.66
C GLN A 216 -20.94 9.96 -11.32
N LYS A 217 -20.54 9.25 -12.39
CA LYS A 217 -21.35 8.16 -12.98
C LYS A 217 -21.30 6.94 -12.05
N LEU A 218 -22.43 6.63 -11.42
CA LEU A 218 -22.63 5.43 -10.59
C LEU A 218 -23.20 4.30 -11.44
N GLU A 219 -22.87 3.05 -11.11
CA GLU A 219 -23.62 1.92 -11.65
C GLU A 219 -25.04 1.89 -11.06
N GLU A 220 -25.97 1.38 -11.85
CA GLU A 220 -27.38 1.35 -11.49
C GLU A 220 -27.59 0.51 -10.22
N GLN A 221 -28.15 1.16 -9.19
CA GLN A 221 -28.48 0.49 -7.95
C GLN A 221 -29.69 -0.41 -8.17
N ALA A 222 -29.62 -1.65 -7.70
CA ALA A 222 -30.74 -2.56 -7.80
C ALA A 222 -31.94 -2.03 -6.98
N SER A 223 -33.15 -2.33 -7.47
CA SER A 223 -34.40 -1.99 -6.81
C SER A 223 -34.63 -2.89 -5.58
N GLY A 224 -34.77 -2.28 -4.41
CA GLY A 224 -35.01 -2.97 -3.13
C GLY A 224 -33.73 -3.29 -2.32
N TRP A 225 -33.86 -3.32 -1.00
CA TRP A 225 -32.73 -3.46 -0.06
C TRP A 225 -31.99 -4.80 -0.21
N LEU A 226 -32.71 -5.90 -0.43
CA LEU A 226 -32.14 -7.24 -0.66
C LEU A 226 -31.31 -7.30 -1.94
N ALA A 227 -31.78 -6.64 -3.00
CA ALA A 227 -31.08 -6.63 -4.28
C ALA A 227 -29.79 -5.79 -4.19
N ARG A 228 -29.82 -4.66 -3.45
CA ARG A 228 -28.63 -3.86 -3.14
C ARG A 228 -27.59 -4.64 -2.34
N LEU A 229 -28.02 -5.40 -1.32
CA LEU A 229 -27.11 -6.29 -0.59
C LEU A 229 -26.52 -7.37 -1.49
N LYS A 230 -27.31 -7.96 -2.39
CA LYS A 230 -26.80 -8.92 -3.38
C LYS A 230 -25.76 -8.30 -4.33
N GLN A 231 -25.91 -7.03 -4.70
CA GLN A 231 -24.92 -6.28 -5.50
C GLN A 231 -23.58 -6.11 -4.79
N LEU A 232 -23.52 -6.21 -3.45
CA LEU A 232 -22.26 -6.18 -2.71
C LEU A 232 -21.53 -7.54 -2.67
N ASP A 233 -22.02 -8.54 -3.39
CA ASP A 233 -21.46 -9.90 -3.41
C ASP A 233 -21.26 -10.49 -2.00
N PRO A 234 -22.36 -10.74 -1.25
CA PRO A 234 -22.26 -11.22 0.12
C PRO A 234 -21.64 -12.61 0.20
N ILE A 235 -21.84 -13.45 -0.82
CA ILE A 235 -21.24 -14.78 -0.91
C ILE A 235 -19.72 -14.67 -1.05
N GLY A 236 -19.24 -13.81 -1.97
CA GLY A 236 -17.81 -13.55 -2.12
C GLY A 236 -17.19 -13.03 -0.83
N ASN A 237 -17.85 -12.09 -0.14
CA ASN A 237 -17.37 -11.54 1.12
C ASN A 237 -17.37 -12.55 2.28
N LEU A 238 -18.41 -13.39 2.41
CA LEU A 238 -18.50 -14.42 3.44
C LEU A 238 -17.44 -15.52 3.30
N ILE A 239 -16.88 -15.71 2.09
CA ILE A 239 -15.78 -16.65 1.85
C ILE A 239 -14.43 -15.93 1.98
N PHE A 240 -14.32 -14.74 1.40
CA PHE A 240 -13.08 -13.96 1.34
C PHE A 240 -12.61 -13.51 2.72
N LEU A 241 -13.50 -12.88 3.51
CA LEU A 241 -13.14 -12.28 4.79
C LEU A 241 -12.62 -13.34 5.77
N PRO A 242 -13.30 -14.47 5.99
CA PRO A 242 -12.75 -15.53 6.84
C PRO A 242 -11.46 -16.12 6.27
N GLY A 243 -11.29 -16.19 4.94
CA GLY A 243 -10.06 -16.69 4.32
C GLY A 243 -8.85 -15.80 4.64
N VAL A 244 -9.00 -14.48 4.47
CA VAL A 244 -7.96 -13.49 4.82
C VAL A 244 -7.68 -13.49 6.32
N VAL A 245 -8.71 -13.59 7.15
CA VAL A 245 -8.55 -13.72 8.61
C VAL A 245 -7.77 -14.98 8.96
N CYS A 246 -8.11 -16.14 8.39
CA CYS A 246 -7.40 -17.39 8.64
C CYS A 246 -5.92 -17.28 8.25
N LEU A 247 -5.64 -16.66 7.09
CA LEU A 247 -4.27 -16.43 6.63
C LEU A 247 -3.48 -15.57 7.61
N ILE A 248 -4.01 -14.39 7.95
CA ILE A 248 -3.32 -13.43 8.81
C ILE A 248 -3.14 -14.01 10.22
N LEU A 249 -4.13 -14.70 10.78
CA LEU A 249 -4.00 -15.35 12.09
C LEU A 249 -2.98 -16.48 12.11
N ALA A 250 -2.98 -17.34 11.07
CA ALA A 250 -1.99 -18.40 10.96
C ALA A 250 -0.57 -17.85 10.92
N LEU A 251 -0.36 -16.76 10.18
CA LEU A 251 0.93 -16.11 10.01
C LEU A 251 1.35 -15.30 11.24
N GLN A 252 0.41 -14.68 11.94
CA GLN A 252 0.68 -13.92 13.17
C GLN A 252 1.03 -14.83 14.35
N TRP A 253 0.32 -15.95 14.49
CA TRP A 253 0.53 -16.87 15.61
C TRP A 253 1.59 -17.94 15.33
N GLY A 254 1.79 -18.30 14.06
CA GLY A 254 2.73 -19.34 13.65
C GLY A 254 4.19 -18.94 13.90
N GLY A 255 4.89 -19.74 14.70
CA GLY A 255 6.29 -19.53 15.04
C GLY A 255 6.53 -18.56 16.20
N ALA A 256 5.55 -17.71 16.54
CA ALA A 256 5.60 -16.80 17.69
C ALA A 256 4.88 -17.39 18.91
N GLN A 257 3.56 -17.59 18.82
CA GLN A 257 2.74 -18.08 19.94
C GLN A 257 2.52 -19.59 19.88
N TYR A 258 2.33 -20.14 18.68
CA TYR A 258 2.16 -21.57 18.47
C TYR A 258 3.21 -22.09 17.49
N SER A 259 3.72 -23.29 17.75
CA SER A 259 4.56 -24.00 16.78
C SER A 259 3.81 -24.16 15.45
N TRP A 260 4.51 -24.10 14.32
CA TRP A 260 3.96 -24.37 13.00
C TRP A 260 3.30 -25.75 12.87
N LYS A 261 3.71 -26.72 13.70
CA LYS A 261 3.10 -28.07 13.77
C LYS A 261 1.82 -28.13 14.62
N ASN A 262 1.43 -27.03 15.27
CA ASN A 262 0.23 -26.99 16.09
C ASN A 262 -1.02 -27.15 15.21
N SER A 263 -1.97 -27.97 15.65
CA SER A 263 -3.22 -28.25 14.94
C SER A 263 -3.99 -26.98 14.58
N ARG A 264 -3.98 -25.94 15.44
CA ARG A 264 -4.65 -24.65 15.17
C ARG A 264 -4.08 -23.96 13.94
N ILE A 265 -2.75 -23.87 13.83
CA ILE A 265 -2.08 -23.22 12.69
C ILE A 265 -2.33 -24.01 11.40
N ILE A 266 -2.22 -25.34 11.47
CA ILE A 266 -2.50 -26.22 10.32
C ILE A 266 -3.95 -26.07 9.86
N VAL A 267 -4.92 -26.07 10.78
CA VAL A 267 -6.34 -25.88 10.45
C VAL A 267 -6.58 -24.51 9.81
N LEU A 268 -6.01 -23.43 10.35
CA LEU A 268 -6.14 -22.09 9.77
C LEU A 268 -5.57 -22.03 8.35
N LEU A 269 -4.41 -22.65 8.10
CA LEU A 269 -3.80 -22.68 6.75
C LEU A 269 -4.62 -23.54 5.77
N ILE A 270 -5.09 -24.71 6.19
CA ILE A 270 -5.94 -25.57 5.36
C ILE A 270 -7.25 -24.86 5.04
N LEU A 271 -7.90 -24.26 6.04
CA LEU A 271 -9.15 -23.53 5.87
C LEU A 271 -8.94 -22.31 4.96
N CYS A 272 -7.84 -21.58 5.12
CA CYS A 272 -7.46 -20.51 4.20
C CYS A 272 -7.33 -21.03 2.76
N GLY A 273 -6.64 -22.16 2.54
CA GLY A 273 -6.49 -22.77 1.22
C GLY A 273 -7.84 -23.12 0.58
N ILE A 274 -8.72 -23.78 1.36
CA ILE A 274 -10.08 -24.14 0.92
C ILE A 274 -10.90 -22.90 0.58
N LEU A 275 -10.89 -21.88 1.45
CA LEU A 275 -11.63 -20.64 1.25
C LEU A 275 -11.08 -19.84 0.07
N CYS A 276 -9.78 -19.82 -0.15
CA CYS A 276 -9.17 -19.20 -1.34
C CYS A 276 -9.61 -19.90 -2.63
N LEU A 277 -9.59 -21.24 -2.67
CA LEU A 277 -10.06 -22.00 -3.83
C LEU A 277 -11.56 -21.80 -4.06
N ALA A 278 -12.37 -21.81 -3.00
CA ALA A 278 -13.79 -21.50 -3.06
C ALA A 278 -14.04 -20.07 -3.56
N PHE A 279 -13.27 -19.10 -3.08
CA PHE A 279 -13.36 -17.71 -3.51
C PHE A 279 -13.07 -17.58 -5.01
N ILE A 280 -11.99 -18.20 -5.50
CA ILE A 280 -11.65 -18.25 -6.93
C ILE A 280 -12.79 -18.90 -7.73
N GLY A 281 -13.33 -20.02 -7.26
CA GLY A 281 -14.47 -20.68 -7.89
C GLY A 281 -15.70 -19.77 -7.99
N VAL A 282 -16.02 -19.04 -6.93
CA VAL A 282 -17.12 -18.04 -6.92
C VAL A 282 -16.83 -16.88 -7.87
N GLN A 283 -15.58 -16.42 -7.97
CA GLN A 283 -15.23 -15.34 -8.90
C GLN A 283 -15.39 -15.79 -10.35
N ILE A 284 -14.99 -17.02 -10.68
CA ILE A 284 -15.16 -17.59 -12.03
C ILE A 284 -16.65 -17.79 -12.33
N TRP A 285 -17.43 -18.30 -11.38
CA TRP A 285 -18.86 -18.54 -11.54
C TRP A 285 -19.67 -17.24 -11.71
N LYS A 286 -19.38 -16.20 -10.92
CA LYS A 286 -20.09 -14.91 -10.99
C LYS A 286 -19.60 -13.98 -12.11
N ASN A 287 -18.40 -14.20 -12.64
CA ASN A 287 -17.81 -13.47 -13.74
C ASN A 287 -17.85 -11.93 -13.55
N GLU A 288 -18.57 -11.17 -14.38
CA GLU A 288 -18.67 -9.69 -14.26
C GLU A 288 -19.41 -9.23 -12.99
N SER A 289 -20.27 -10.09 -12.41
CA SER A 289 -20.96 -9.81 -11.15
C SER A 289 -20.14 -10.17 -9.91
N ALA A 290 -18.90 -10.65 -10.07
CA ALA A 290 -18.01 -11.01 -8.99
C ALA A 290 -17.36 -9.79 -8.32
N MET A 291 -16.96 -9.90 -7.04
CA MET A 291 -16.21 -8.85 -6.36
C MET A 291 -14.89 -8.51 -7.07
N VAL A 292 -14.23 -9.54 -7.61
CA VAL A 292 -13.00 -9.45 -8.41
C VAL A 292 -13.29 -10.06 -9.78
N PRO A 293 -13.78 -9.27 -10.75
CA PRO A 293 -14.07 -9.78 -12.09
C PRO A 293 -12.82 -10.42 -12.72
N PRO A 294 -12.88 -11.68 -13.18
CA PRO A 294 -11.73 -12.36 -13.76
C PRO A 294 -11.11 -11.60 -14.95
N ARG A 295 -11.92 -10.85 -15.71
CA ARG A 295 -11.47 -9.98 -16.80
C ARG A 295 -10.44 -8.95 -16.33
N LEU A 296 -10.62 -8.34 -15.16
CA LEU A 296 -9.71 -7.34 -14.62
C LEU A 296 -8.36 -7.96 -14.23
N VAL A 297 -8.38 -9.12 -13.57
CA VAL A 297 -7.14 -9.81 -13.16
C VAL A 297 -6.39 -10.37 -14.37
N LYS A 298 -7.12 -10.86 -15.38
CA LYS A 298 -6.53 -11.35 -16.65
C LYS A 298 -6.00 -10.22 -17.54
N GLN A 299 -6.40 -8.98 -17.30
CA GLN A 299 -5.87 -7.85 -18.04
C GLN A 299 -4.38 -7.67 -17.71
N ARG A 300 -3.53 -7.85 -18.72
CA ARG A 300 -2.06 -7.95 -18.58
C ARG A 300 -1.45 -6.93 -17.62
N SER A 301 -1.69 -5.62 -17.82
CA SER A 301 -1.11 -4.58 -16.96
C SER A 301 -1.61 -4.62 -15.52
N ILE A 302 -2.84 -5.03 -15.27
CA ILE A 302 -3.40 -5.13 -13.91
C ILE A 302 -2.80 -6.33 -13.19
N GLY A 303 -2.77 -7.51 -13.81
CA GLY A 303 -2.11 -8.69 -13.24
C GLY A 303 -0.62 -8.43 -12.97
N ALA A 304 0.07 -7.77 -13.89
CA ALA A 304 1.47 -7.36 -13.73
C ALA A 304 1.66 -6.32 -12.60
N SER A 305 0.71 -5.38 -12.45
CA SER A 305 0.71 -4.40 -11.35
C SER A 305 0.43 -5.05 -10.00
N MET A 306 -0.46 -6.04 -9.93
CA MET A 306 -0.71 -6.83 -8.72
C MET A 306 0.58 -7.56 -8.31
N TRP A 307 1.24 -8.24 -9.24
CA TRP A 307 2.53 -8.90 -8.99
C TRP A 307 3.57 -7.92 -8.45
N TYR A 308 3.78 -6.81 -9.15
CA TYR A 308 4.73 -5.78 -8.72
C TYR A 308 4.41 -5.26 -7.31
N ASN A 309 3.16 -4.89 -7.04
CA ASN A 309 2.76 -4.26 -5.79
C ASN A 309 2.81 -5.21 -4.59
N PHE A 310 2.55 -6.51 -4.81
CA PHE A 310 2.70 -7.55 -3.79
C PHE A 310 4.12 -7.61 -3.26
N PHE A 311 5.09 -7.78 -4.16
CA PHE A 311 6.49 -7.97 -3.80
C PHE A 311 7.18 -6.67 -3.39
N ASN A 312 6.82 -5.54 -4.01
CA ASN A 312 7.30 -4.22 -3.59
C ASN A 312 6.83 -3.90 -2.16
N GLY A 313 5.56 -4.14 -1.85
CA GLY A 313 5.02 -4.00 -0.49
C GLY A 313 5.73 -4.91 0.52
N ALA A 314 5.94 -6.19 0.16
CA ALA A 314 6.66 -7.16 0.98
C ALA A 314 8.08 -6.69 1.34
N GLY A 315 8.90 -6.33 0.34
CA GLY A 315 10.28 -5.87 0.56
C GLY A 315 10.35 -4.57 1.36
N MET A 316 9.45 -3.62 1.11
CA MET A 316 9.32 -2.37 1.86
C MET A 316 9.09 -2.64 3.34
N MET A 317 8.11 -3.48 3.69
CA MET A 317 7.75 -3.74 5.08
C MET A 317 8.82 -4.54 5.83
N VAL A 318 9.41 -5.56 5.20
CA VAL A 318 10.51 -6.32 5.82
C VAL A 318 11.70 -5.39 6.14
N THR A 319 12.04 -4.48 5.22
CA THR A 319 13.10 -3.50 5.45
C THR A 319 12.75 -2.53 6.58
N MET A 320 11.53 -1.98 6.59
CA MET A 320 11.07 -1.07 7.63
C MET A 320 11.11 -1.70 9.03
N TYR A 321 10.96 -3.02 9.13
CA TYR A 321 11.01 -3.73 10.40
C TYR A 321 12.44 -4.10 10.83
N TYR A 322 13.23 -4.68 9.92
CA TYR A 322 14.53 -5.25 10.26
C TYR A 322 15.69 -4.25 10.23
N LEU A 323 15.57 -3.15 9.49
CA LEU A 323 16.61 -2.12 9.46
C LEU A 323 16.73 -1.37 10.81
N PRO A 324 15.64 -0.97 11.49
CA PRO A 324 15.70 -0.46 12.86
C PRO A 324 16.25 -1.47 13.85
N ILE A 325 15.84 -2.74 13.75
CA ILE A 325 16.34 -3.81 14.62
C ILE A 325 17.86 -3.93 14.46
N TRP A 326 18.39 -3.81 13.23
CA TRP A 326 19.83 -3.77 13.00
C TRP A 326 20.50 -2.57 13.67
N PHE A 327 19.93 -1.37 13.58
CA PHE A 327 20.47 -0.20 14.29
C PHE A 327 20.45 -0.37 15.81
N GLN A 328 19.39 -0.95 16.36
CA GLN A 328 19.27 -1.15 17.80
C GLN A 328 20.24 -2.24 18.29
N ALA A 329 20.20 -3.43 17.69
CA ALA A 329 21.01 -4.58 18.11
C ALA A 329 22.50 -4.39 17.82
N ILE A 330 22.84 -3.95 16.62
CA ILE A 330 24.23 -3.92 16.14
C ILE A 330 24.90 -2.58 16.45
N LYS A 331 24.17 -1.46 16.26
CA LYS A 331 24.72 -0.12 16.54
C LYS A 331 24.45 0.37 17.96
N GLY A 332 23.63 -0.34 18.74
CA GLY A 332 23.24 0.12 20.07
C GLY A 332 22.44 1.42 20.06
N ALA A 333 21.76 1.72 18.95
CA ALA A 333 20.90 2.88 18.87
C ALA A 333 19.69 2.67 19.80
N THR A 334 19.26 3.72 20.48
CA THR A 334 17.95 3.71 21.15
C THR A 334 16.84 3.60 20.12
N ALA A 335 15.62 3.23 20.52
CA ALA A 335 14.47 3.18 19.62
C ALA A 335 14.27 4.51 18.87
N LEU A 336 14.37 5.64 19.57
CA LEU A 336 14.30 6.98 18.98
C LEU A 336 15.41 7.22 17.94
N ASN A 337 16.66 6.94 18.31
CA ASN A 337 17.79 7.14 17.39
C ASN A 337 17.70 6.22 16.17
N SER A 338 17.22 4.98 16.33
CA SER A 338 17.01 4.05 15.22
C SER A 338 15.96 4.57 14.22
N GLY A 339 14.91 5.22 14.71
CA GLY A 339 13.92 5.91 13.87
C GLY A 339 14.53 7.10 13.11
N ILE A 340 15.35 7.91 13.78
CA ILE A 340 16.09 9.01 13.14
C ILE A 340 17.05 8.47 12.06
N MET A 341 17.69 7.32 12.31
CA MET A 341 18.58 6.67 11.36
C MET A 341 17.86 6.09 10.12
N LEU A 342 16.52 5.98 10.13
CA LEU A 342 15.72 5.63 8.94
C LEU A 342 15.36 6.82 8.04
N LEU A 343 15.56 8.06 8.52
CA LEU A 343 15.24 9.26 7.74
C LEU A 343 15.83 9.28 6.33
N PRO A 344 17.09 8.82 6.09
CA PRO A 344 17.64 8.81 4.74
C PRO A 344 16.78 8.00 3.76
N MET A 345 16.29 6.81 4.16
CA MET A 345 15.42 6.00 3.31
C MET A 345 14.08 6.68 3.07
N ILE A 346 13.47 7.24 4.12
CA ILE A 346 12.14 7.85 4.06
C ILE A 346 12.17 9.09 3.16
N LEU A 347 13.10 10.02 3.40
CA LEU A 347 13.26 11.23 2.59
C LEU A 347 13.58 10.92 1.13
N SER A 348 14.44 9.92 0.89
CA SER A 348 14.77 9.48 -0.45
C SER A 348 13.57 8.87 -1.19
N THR A 349 12.70 8.16 -0.46
CA THR A 349 11.43 7.65 -0.99
C THR A 349 10.48 8.78 -1.37
N VAL A 350 10.39 9.84 -0.57
CA VAL A 350 9.62 11.06 -0.89
C VAL A 350 10.13 11.67 -2.19
N VAL A 351 11.44 11.88 -2.29
CA VAL A 351 12.08 12.48 -3.47
C VAL A 351 11.82 11.62 -4.71
N GLY A 352 11.99 10.30 -4.61
CA GLY A 352 11.70 9.36 -5.70
C GLY A 352 10.21 9.40 -6.11
N SER A 353 9.29 9.43 -5.16
CA SER A 353 7.85 9.42 -5.45
C SER A 353 7.37 10.72 -6.09
N LEU A 354 7.84 11.88 -5.61
CA LEU A 354 7.51 13.17 -6.21
C LEU A 354 8.13 13.34 -7.60
N SER A 355 9.40 12.97 -7.76
CA SER A 355 10.10 13.07 -9.05
C SER A 355 9.48 12.16 -10.10
N SER A 356 9.22 10.88 -9.78
CA SER A 356 8.50 10.00 -10.71
C SER A 356 7.09 10.48 -11.00
N GLY A 357 6.33 10.95 -10.02
CA GLY A 357 5.00 11.54 -10.25
C GLY A 357 5.04 12.71 -11.24
N TYR A 358 5.97 13.65 -11.05
CA TYR A 358 6.17 14.77 -11.97
C TYR A 358 6.61 14.32 -13.36
N MET A 359 7.57 13.41 -13.44
CA MET A 359 8.09 12.93 -14.72
C MET A 359 7.06 12.09 -15.48
N VAL A 360 6.24 11.28 -14.81
CA VAL A 360 5.13 10.55 -15.47
C VAL A 360 4.09 11.52 -16.01
N ALA A 361 3.74 12.57 -15.26
CA ALA A 361 2.85 13.63 -15.75
C ALA A 361 3.43 14.32 -17.00
N LYS A 362 4.74 14.60 -17.00
CA LYS A 362 5.43 15.28 -18.11
C LYS A 362 5.69 14.39 -19.32
N LEU A 363 6.09 13.13 -19.13
CA LEU A 363 6.49 12.20 -20.17
C LEU A 363 5.32 11.36 -20.70
N GLY A 364 4.31 11.11 -19.86
CA GLY A 364 3.12 10.32 -20.20
C GLY A 364 3.28 8.80 -20.06
N TYR A 365 4.43 8.30 -19.60
CA TYR A 365 4.68 6.86 -19.45
C TYR A 365 5.18 6.52 -18.03
N TYR A 366 4.59 5.49 -17.43
CA TYR A 366 4.94 4.97 -16.09
C TYR A 366 5.90 3.77 -16.13
N ASN A 367 6.01 3.06 -17.27
CA ASN A 367 6.83 1.85 -17.42
C ASN A 367 8.32 2.05 -17.08
N PRO A 368 9.00 3.14 -17.52
CA PRO A 368 10.40 3.34 -17.17
C PRO A 368 10.63 3.42 -15.66
N PHE A 369 9.70 4.04 -14.93
CA PHE A 369 9.80 4.19 -13.47
C PHE A 369 9.56 2.88 -12.73
N LEU A 370 8.67 2.01 -13.23
CA LEU A 370 8.50 0.64 -12.71
C LEU A 370 9.78 -0.20 -12.86
N ILE A 371 10.43 -0.10 -14.03
CA ILE A 371 11.67 -0.84 -14.33
C ILE A 371 12.83 -0.29 -13.49
N LEU A 372 13.02 1.03 -13.49
CA LEU A 372 14.04 1.69 -12.68
C LEU A 372 13.86 1.39 -11.20
N SER A 373 12.63 1.41 -10.69
CA SER A 373 12.34 1.02 -9.32
C SER A 373 12.78 -0.42 -9.03
N SER A 374 12.38 -1.37 -9.89
CA SER A 374 12.75 -2.79 -9.72
C SER A 374 14.27 -2.98 -9.65
N ILE A 375 15.03 -2.28 -10.50
CA ILE A 375 16.50 -2.39 -10.55
C ILE A 375 17.12 -1.70 -9.32
N ILE A 376 16.81 -0.43 -9.10
CA ILE A 376 17.45 0.40 -8.07
C ILE A 376 17.14 -0.13 -6.67
N THR A 377 15.87 -0.50 -6.40
CA THR A 377 15.48 -1.05 -5.10
C THR A 377 16.17 -2.39 -4.84
N THR A 378 16.32 -3.25 -5.86
CA THR A 378 17.04 -4.53 -5.71
C THR A 378 18.52 -4.32 -5.42
N ILE A 379 19.17 -3.37 -6.09
CA ILE A 379 20.57 -3.02 -5.82
C ILE A 379 20.69 -2.48 -4.39
N GLY A 380 19.83 -1.54 -3.98
CA GLY A 380 19.83 -1.00 -2.61
C GLY A 380 19.63 -2.08 -1.56
N ALA A 381 18.71 -3.02 -1.79
CA ALA A 381 18.51 -4.18 -0.92
C ALA A 381 19.74 -5.09 -0.88
N GLY A 382 20.40 -5.30 -2.02
CA GLY A 382 21.62 -6.09 -2.14
C GLY A 382 22.75 -5.48 -1.32
N LEU A 383 22.86 -4.16 -1.31
CA LEU A 383 23.85 -3.46 -0.50
C LEU A 383 23.63 -3.66 1.01
N PHE A 384 22.37 -3.77 1.49
CA PHE A 384 22.08 -4.10 2.89
C PHE A 384 22.65 -5.47 3.30
N THR A 385 22.77 -6.43 2.38
CA THR A 385 23.38 -7.74 2.68
C THR A 385 24.88 -7.65 2.99
N THR A 386 25.52 -6.53 2.69
CA THR A 386 26.95 -6.30 3.00
C THR A 386 27.17 -5.64 4.36
N PHE A 387 26.11 -5.48 5.17
CA PHE A 387 26.22 -4.89 6.50
C PHE A 387 27.02 -5.78 7.45
N THR A 388 27.91 -5.11 8.17
CA THR A 388 28.78 -5.68 9.19
C THR A 388 28.67 -4.84 10.46
N PRO A 389 29.02 -5.37 11.63
CA PRO A 389 29.03 -4.60 12.88
C PRO A 389 29.86 -3.31 12.79
N THR A 390 30.91 -3.31 11.98
CA THR A 390 31.82 -2.16 11.75
C THR A 390 31.33 -1.17 10.68
N SER A 391 30.21 -1.43 10.00
CA SER A 391 29.73 -0.59 8.89
C SER A 391 29.46 0.86 9.33
N GLY A 392 30.21 1.81 8.77
CA GLY A 392 30.13 3.23 9.14
C GLY A 392 28.90 3.97 8.59
N HIS A 393 28.73 5.22 9.05
CA HIS A 393 27.61 6.10 8.69
C HIS A 393 27.42 6.27 7.18
N ALA A 394 28.49 6.56 6.44
CA ALA A 394 28.42 6.76 4.99
C ALA A 394 27.83 5.54 4.25
N LYS A 395 28.17 4.33 4.71
CA LYS A 395 27.74 3.07 4.08
C LYS A 395 26.24 2.88 4.25
N TRP A 396 25.73 2.87 5.48
CA TRP A 396 24.32 2.62 5.71
C TRP A 396 23.41 3.77 5.26
N ILE A 397 23.88 5.04 5.32
CA ILE A 397 23.13 6.19 4.79
C ILE A 397 23.02 6.09 3.27
N GLY A 398 24.14 5.87 2.56
CA GLY A 398 24.15 5.79 1.11
C GLY A 398 23.27 4.66 0.57
N TYR A 399 23.27 3.50 1.24
CA TYR A 399 22.46 2.35 0.82
C TYR A 399 20.97 2.61 1.03
N GLN A 400 20.60 3.26 2.14
CA GLN A 400 19.23 3.69 2.38
C GLN A 400 18.72 4.70 1.35
N VAL A 401 19.58 5.65 0.95
CA VAL A 401 19.23 6.63 -0.08
C VAL A 401 18.92 5.95 -1.41
N LEU A 402 19.80 5.03 -1.84
CA LEU A 402 19.61 4.29 -3.09
C LEU A 402 18.32 3.45 -3.05
N TYR A 403 18.14 2.68 -1.97
CA TYR A 403 16.93 1.86 -1.78
C TYR A 403 15.66 2.71 -1.76
N GLY A 404 15.68 3.84 -1.04
CA GLY A 404 14.57 4.77 -0.91
C GLY A 404 14.18 5.41 -2.24
N ILE A 405 15.14 5.92 -3.03
CA ILE A 405 14.85 6.47 -4.37
C ILE A 405 14.17 5.42 -5.25
N GLY A 406 14.72 4.19 -5.26
CA GLY A 406 14.15 3.09 -6.01
C GLY A 406 12.71 2.79 -5.59
N LEU A 407 12.44 2.68 -4.28
CA LEU A 407 11.09 2.48 -3.77
C LEU A 407 10.16 3.61 -4.21
N GLY A 408 10.60 4.86 -4.05
CA GLY A 408 9.82 6.05 -4.41
C GLY A 408 9.36 6.04 -5.86
N PHE A 409 10.22 5.65 -6.81
CA PHE A 409 9.85 5.54 -8.22
C PHE A 409 8.70 4.56 -8.49
N GLY A 410 8.58 3.53 -7.66
CA GLY A 410 7.69 2.40 -7.89
C GLY A 410 6.34 2.46 -7.17
N VAL A 411 6.32 2.98 -5.95
CA VAL A 411 5.20 2.85 -4.99
C VAL A 411 3.84 3.29 -5.57
N GLN A 412 3.82 4.29 -6.46
CA GLN A 412 2.59 4.87 -7.00
C GLN A 412 2.25 4.40 -8.43
N GLN A 413 3.18 3.73 -9.11
CA GLN A 413 2.97 3.36 -10.52
C GLN A 413 1.84 2.34 -10.75
N PRO A 414 1.62 1.33 -9.88
CA PRO A 414 0.46 0.45 -10.01
C PRO A 414 -0.87 1.20 -10.05
N MET A 415 -0.99 2.31 -9.31
CA MET A 415 -2.19 3.16 -9.33
C MET A 415 -2.31 3.95 -10.63
N ASN A 416 -1.20 4.45 -11.18
CA ASN A 416 -1.17 5.06 -12.52
C ASN A 416 -1.61 4.08 -13.61
N VAL A 417 -1.20 2.81 -13.51
CA VAL A 417 -1.64 1.74 -14.43
C VAL A 417 -3.15 1.56 -14.34
N VAL A 418 -3.70 1.40 -13.13
CA VAL A 418 -5.15 1.25 -12.91
C VAL A 418 -5.93 2.38 -13.56
N GLN A 419 -5.50 3.63 -13.35
CA GLN A 419 -6.20 4.81 -13.87
C GLN A 419 -6.04 5.02 -15.37
N THR A 420 -4.98 4.48 -15.98
CA THR A 420 -4.72 4.60 -17.42
C THR A 420 -5.40 3.50 -18.21
N VAL A 421 -5.39 2.26 -17.70
CA VAL A 421 -5.81 1.10 -18.50
C VAL A 421 -7.29 0.75 -18.31
N LEU A 422 -7.86 1.02 -17.12
CA LEU A 422 -9.25 0.67 -16.86
C LEU A 422 -10.24 1.72 -17.36
N GLY A 423 -11.45 1.25 -17.66
CA GLY A 423 -12.62 2.08 -17.90
C GLY A 423 -13.17 2.68 -16.60
N ARG A 424 -13.99 3.73 -16.72
CA ARG A 424 -14.53 4.49 -15.58
C ARG A 424 -15.23 3.60 -14.53
N SER A 425 -16.02 2.62 -14.99
CA SER A 425 -16.75 1.65 -14.14
C SER A 425 -15.84 0.74 -13.32
N ASP A 426 -14.62 0.51 -13.79
CA ASP A 426 -13.72 -0.52 -13.26
C ASP A 426 -12.65 0.05 -12.34
N ILE A 427 -12.43 1.37 -12.32
CA ILE A 427 -11.34 2.01 -11.56
C ILE A 427 -11.47 1.78 -10.06
N ALA A 428 -12.68 1.88 -9.49
CA ALA A 428 -12.90 1.63 -8.07
C ALA A 428 -12.53 0.19 -7.69
N THR A 429 -12.97 -0.78 -8.50
CA THR A 429 -12.69 -2.22 -8.29
C THR A 429 -11.21 -2.53 -8.50
N GLY A 430 -10.60 -2.03 -9.59
CA GLY A 430 -9.18 -2.23 -9.88
C GLY A 430 -8.26 -1.61 -8.82
N THR A 431 -8.60 -0.43 -8.32
CA THR A 431 -7.89 0.21 -7.20
C THR A 431 -7.93 -0.68 -5.96
N ALA A 432 -9.11 -1.17 -5.60
CA ALA A 432 -9.28 -2.04 -4.43
C ALA A 432 -8.47 -3.34 -4.57
N ILE A 433 -8.47 -3.97 -5.74
CA ILE A 433 -7.70 -5.19 -6.01
C ILE A 433 -6.20 -4.93 -5.84
N VAL A 434 -5.66 -3.90 -6.49
CA VAL A 434 -4.22 -3.61 -6.44
C VAL A 434 -3.80 -3.17 -5.03
N THR A 435 -4.62 -2.41 -4.31
CA THR A 435 -4.36 -2.02 -2.91
C THR A 435 -4.45 -3.20 -1.95
N PHE A 436 -5.40 -4.12 -2.13
CA PHE A 436 -5.49 -5.34 -1.32
C PHE A 436 -4.19 -6.15 -1.40
N VAL A 437 -3.71 -6.39 -2.61
CA VAL A 437 -2.47 -7.14 -2.85
C VAL A 437 -1.24 -6.44 -2.24
N ARG A 438 -1.25 -5.10 -2.17
CA ARG A 438 -0.21 -4.30 -1.49
C ARG A 438 -0.06 -4.66 -0.01
N PHE A 439 -1.18 -4.87 0.68
CA PHE A 439 -1.19 -5.20 2.11
C PHE A 439 -1.02 -6.70 2.35
N LEU A 440 -1.43 -7.53 1.40
CA LEU A 440 -1.25 -8.98 1.45
C LEU A 440 0.24 -9.39 1.42
N GLY A 441 1.05 -8.71 0.61
CA GLY A 441 2.50 -8.98 0.50
C GLY A 441 3.23 -8.93 1.85
N PRO A 442 3.20 -7.79 2.57
CA PRO A 442 3.73 -7.65 3.92
C PRO A 442 3.21 -8.70 4.91
N ALA A 443 1.91 -9.00 4.87
CA ALA A 443 1.28 -9.94 5.80
C ALA A 443 1.89 -11.35 5.70
N ILE A 444 2.33 -11.75 4.50
CA ILE A 444 2.99 -13.04 4.23
C ILE A 444 4.49 -12.98 4.50
N PHE A 445 5.17 -11.95 4.00
CA PHE A 445 6.63 -11.94 4.01
C PHE A 445 7.26 -11.50 5.33
N LEU A 446 6.54 -10.75 6.18
CA LEU A 446 7.07 -10.36 7.48
C LEU A 446 7.23 -11.56 8.42
N PRO A 447 6.24 -12.49 8.56
CA PRO A 447 6.43 -13.72 9.33
C PRO A 447 7.45 -14.66 8.70
N VAL A 448 7.57 -14.71 7.38
CA VAL A 448 8.65 -15.47 6.71
C VAL A 448 10.02 -14.90 7.10
N ALA A 449 10.18 -13.58 7.08
CA ALA A 449 11.40 -12.89 7.52
C ALA A 449 11.72 -13.19 8.99
N GLN A 450 10.70 -13.20 9.86
CA GLN A 450 10.84 -13.59 11.26
C GLN A 450 11.32 -15.02 11.44
N ASN A 451 10.74 -15.98 10.72
CA ASN A 451 11.18 -17.38 10.82
C ASN A 451 12.61 -17.57 10.31
N VAL A 452 12.99 -16.89 9.22
CA VAL A 452 14.37 -16.92 8.72
C VAL A 452 15.32 -16.32 9.75
N PHE A 453 15.01 -15.15 10.29
CA PHE A 453 15.81 -14.51 11.34
C PHE A 453 15.99 -15.43 12.56
N LEU A 454 14.90 -15.95 13.11
CA LEU A 454 14.94 -16.82 14.29
C LEU A 454 15.70 -18.12 14.04
N SER A 455 15.47 -18.76 12.89
CA SER A 455 16.15 -20.02 12.55
C SER A 455 17.66 -19.81 12.41
N GLN A 456 18.08 -18.72 11.76
CA GLN A 456 19.49 -18.37 11.62
C GLN A 456 20.12 -18.01 12.97
N LEU A 457 19.41 -17.21 13.78
CA LEU A 457 19.87 -16.80 15.10
C LEU A 457 20.06 -18.01 16.01
N ILE A 458 19.07 -18.90 16.12
CA ILE A 458 19.16 -20.11 16.95
C ILE A 458 20.30 -21.01 16.46
N SER A 459 20.43 -21.21 15.15
CA SER A 459 21.49 -22.05 14.58
C SER A 459 22.89 -21.50 14.84
N LYS A 460 23.06 -20.17 14.86
CA LYS A 460 24.36 -19.53 15.12
C LYS A 460 24.67 -19.48 16.62
N LEU A 461 23.69 -19.13 17.46
CA LEU A 461 23.83 -19.07 18.91
C LEU A 461 24.12 -20.43 19.55
N ALA A 462 23.64 -21.53 18.96
CA ALA A 462 23.97 -22.88 19.41
C ALA A 462 25.49 -23.15 19.47
N ASN A 463 26.30 -22.36 18.77
CA ASN A 463 27.76 -22.49 18.73
C ASN A 463 28.50 -21.62 19.77
N ILE A 464 27.79 -20.85 20.60
CA ILE A 464 28.40 -20.01 21.64
C ILE A 464 28.22 -20.67 23.02
N PRO A 465 29.30 -21.13 23.68
CA PRO A 465 29.21 -21.75 25.00
C PRO A 465 28.64 -20.79 26.04
N GLY A 466 27.65 -21.23 26.83
CA GLY A 466 27.11 -20.47 27.97
C GLY A 466 25.97 -19.51 27.65
N ILE A 467 25.61 -19.31 26.38
CA ILE A 467 24.48 -18.48 25.98
C ILE A 467 23.36 -19.39 25.47
N SER A 468 22.25 -19.46 26.20
CA SER A 468 21.09 -20.21 25.72
C SER A 468 20.37 -19.37 24.65
N PRO A 469 19.98 -19.97 23.50
CA PRO A 469 19.20 -19.26 22.48
C PRO A 469 17.90 -18.65 23.03
N LYS A 470 17.29 -19.29 24.04
CA LYS A 470 16.11 -18.75 24.73
C LYS A 470 16.40 -17.43 25.43
N THR A 471 17.51 -17.33 26.14
CA THR A 471 17.88 -16.10 26.87
C THR A 471 18.08 -14.90 25.93
N VAL A 472 18.60 -15.14 24.72
CA VAL A 472 18.75 -14.08 23.70
C VAL A 472 17.41 -13.69 23.08
N LEU A 473 16.50 -14.65 22.89
CA LEU A 473 15.15 -14.39 22.39
C LEU A 473 14.30 -13.63 23.41
N ASP A 474 14.48 -13.91 24.70
CA ASP A 474 13.74 -13.28 25.79
C ASP A 474 14.28 -11.87 26.15
N GLY A 475 15.58 -11.61 25.95
CA GLY A 475 16.23 -10.31 26.26
C GLY A 475 15.97 -9.19 25.26
N GLY A 476 15.30 -9.45 24.13
CA GLY A 476 15.06 -8.42 23.11
C GLY A 476 16.33 -7.87 22.45
N ALA A 477 16.15 -7.02 21.44
CA ALA A 477 17.25 -6.57 20.57
C ALA A 477 18.29 -5.68 21.28
N THR A 478 17.93 -5.02 22.38
CA THR A 478 18.82 -4.08 23.11
C THR A 478 19.66 -4.75 24.20
N ASP A 479 19.23 -5.88 24.77
CA ASP A 479 19.95 -6.50 25.89
C ASP A 479 21.07 -7.44 25.44
N ILE A 480 21.23 -7.65 24.12
CA ILE A 480 22.29 -8.48 23.54
C ILE A 480 23.67 -8.10 24.10
N LYS A 481 23.91 -6.81 24.32
CA LYS A 481 25.19 -6.31 24.85
C LYS A 481 25.43 -6.66 26.32
N ASN A 482 24.38 -6.97 27.05
CA ASN A 482 24.43 -7.34 28.47
C ASN A 482 24.51 -8.86 28.67
N LEU A 483 24.33 -9.65 27.60
CA LEU A 483 24.28 -11.12 27.65
C LEU A 483 25.66 -11.78 27.55
N ALA A 484 26.70 -11.04 27.15
CA ALA A 484 28.06 -11.57 26.99
C ALA A 484 29.11 -10.48 27.23
N THR A 485 30.35 -10.89 27.48
CA THR A 485 31.51 -9.99 27.64
C THR A 485 32.72 -10.50 26.84
N GLY A 486 33.62 -9.59 26.46
CA GLY A 486 34.84 -9.91 25.70
C GLY A 486 34.55 -10.50 24.32
N ASP A 487 35.38 -11.48 23.89
CA ASP A 487 35.28 -12.10 22.56
C ASP A 487 33.92 -12.77 22.29
N ASN A 488 33.23 -13.23 23.34
CA ASN A 488 31.89 -13.80 23.21
C ASN A 488 30.85 -12.75 22.82
N LEU A 489 31.04 -11.49 23.23
CA LEU A 489 30.16 -10.39 22.84
C LEU A 489 30.35 -10.02 21.36
N ASP A 490 31.61 -9.95 20.90
CA ASP A 490 31.90 -9.64 19.50
C ASP A 490 31.37 -10.74 18.57
N ARG A 491 31.52 -12.01 18.96
CA ARG A 491 30.95 -13.14 18.24
C ARG A 491 29.42 -13.12 18.26
N LEU A 492 28.80 -12.84 19.40
CA LEU A 492 27.35 -12.70 19.53
C LEU A 492 26.79 -11.61 18.61
N ILE A 493 27.41 -10.42 18.60
CA ILE A 493 27.01 -9.31 17.74
C ILE A 493 27.19 -9.67 16.26
N SER A 494 28.29 -10.35 15.89
CA SER A 494 28.52 -10.80 14.51
C SER A 494 27.47 -11.83 14.07
N ASP A 495 27.18 -12.82 14.89
CA ASP A 495 26.18 -13.85 14.57
C ASP A 495 24.76 -13.28 14.50
N TYR A 496 24.44 -12.31 15.36
CA TYR A 496 23.18 -11.56 15.28
C TYR A 496 23.10 -10.71 14.01
N ASN A 497 24.19 -10.04 13.63
CA ASN A 497 24.28 -9.27 12.39
C ASN A 497 23.99 -10.17 11.17
N ASP A 498 24.64 -11.32 11.09
CA ASP A 498 24.46 -12.27 9.97
C ASP A 498 23.03 -12.81 9.90
N SER A 499 22.40 -13.00 11.07
CA SER A 499 21.00 -13.43 11.15
C SER A 499 20.05 -12.36 10.59
N ILE A 500 20.30 -11.08 10.85
CA ILE A 500 19.55 -9.98 10.22
C ILE A 500 19.89 -9.86 8.72
N VAL A 501 21.16 -9.98 8.35
CA VAL A 501 21.60 -9.93 6.95
C VAL A 501 20.91 -11.01 6.11
N SER A 502 20.69 -12.19 6.70
CA SER A 502 19.92 -13.27 6.08
C SER A 502 18.49 -12.84 5.71
N VAL A 503 17.87 -11.95 6.49
CA VAL A 503 16.57 -11.36 6.17
C VAL A 503 16.66 -10.39 4.99
N PHE A 504 17.75 -9.63 4.86
CA PHE A 504 17.91 -8.72 3.72
C PHE A 504 18.02 -9.45 2.38
N TYR A 505 18.44 -10.72 2.34
CA TYR A 505 18.33 -11.53 1.12
C TYR A 505 16.87 -11.77 0.69
N ILE A 506 15.91 -11.83 1.62
CA ILE A 506 14.48 -11.88 1.30
C ILE A 506 14.04 -10.56 0.66
N VAL A 507 14.54 -9.42 1.18
CA VAL A 507 14.29 -8.11 0.57
C VAL A 507 14.86 -8.06 -0.85
N VAL A 508 16.07 -8.57 -1.08
CA VAL A 508 16.66 -8.68 -2.43
C VAL A 508 15.79 -9.53 -3.34
N ALA A 509 15.35 -10.70 -2.89
CA ALA A 509 14.52 -11.59 -3.68
C ALA A 509 13.18 -10.94 -4.04
N THR A 510 12.47 -10.38 -3.05
CA THR A 510 11.18 -9.72 -3.25
C THR A 510 11.30 -8.51 -4.17
N CYS A 511 12.28 -7.63 -3.98
CA CYS A 511 12.53 -6.52 -4.88
C CYS A 511 12.96 -6.98 -6.29
N GLY A 512 13.78 -8.04 -6.39
CA GLY A 512 14.26 -8.55 -7.67
C GLY A 512 13.13 -9.09 -8.54
N VAL A 513 12.20 -9.85 -7.95
CA VAL A 513 11.08 -10.42 -8.71
C VAL A 513 10.04 -9.38 -9.15
N THR A 514 10.10 -8.14 -8.66
CA THR A 514 9.23 -7.07 -9.20
C THR A 514 9.54 -6.76 -10.66
N ILE A 515 10.74 -7.13 -11.16
CA ILE A 515 11.12 -6.93 -12.56
C ILE A 515 10.16 -7.64 -13.54
N PHE A 516 9.62 -8.80 -13.17
CA PHE A 516 8.66 -9.51 -14.00
C PHE A 516 7.35 -8.73 -14.13
N GLY A 517 6.87 -8.14 -13.04
CA GLY A 517 5.71 -7.26 -13.06
C GLY A 517 5.98 -6.00 -13.90
N SER A 518 7.13 -5.34 -13.68
CA SER A 518 7.42 -4.08 -14.38
C SER A 518 7.59 -4.24 -15.90
N LEU A 519 8.18 -5.34 -16.36
CA LEU A 519 8.35 -5.63 -17.80
C LEU A 519 7.05 -6.06 -18.49
N LEU A 520 6.14 -6.73 -17.78
CA LEU A 520 4.87 -7.21 -18.33
C LEU A 520 3.82 -6.11 -18.47
N VAL A 521 3.99 -4.99 -17.76
CA VAL A 521 3.08 -3.84 -17.87
C VAL A 521 3.16 -3.24 -19.27
N GLU A 522 2.00 -2.98 -19.87
CA GLU A 522 1.91 -2.42 -21.23
C GLU A 522 2.35 -0.97 -21.28
N TRP A 523 3.05 -0.58 -22.36
CA TRP A 523 3.47 0.81 -22.61
C TRP A 523 2.29 1.62 -23.15
N ARG A 524 1.36 1.98 -22.26
CA ARG A 524 0.21 2.83 -22.61
C ARG A 524 0.47 4.27 -22.23
N SER A 525 0.22 5.19 -23.17
CA SER A 525 0.38 6.62 -22.94
C SER A 525 -0.75 7.16 -22.07
N LEU A 526 -0.39 7.65 -20.89
CA LEU A 526 -1.27 8.36 -19.97
C LEU A 526 -1.80 9.65 -20.61
N LYS A 527 -0.99 10.31 -21.44
CA LYS A 527 -1.38 11.54 -22.16
C LYS A 527 -2.41 11.26 -23.25
N ALA A 528 -2.20 10.21 -24.04
CA ALA A 528 -3.16 9.83 -25.08
C ALA A 528 -4.53 9.50 -24.46
N ARG A 529 -4.52 8.74 -23.35
CA ARG A 529 -5.74 8.44 -22.59
C ARG A 529 -6.37 9.70 -21.98
N ALA A 530 -5.58 10.67 -21.58
CA ALA A 530 -6.09 11.93 -21.05
C ALA A 530 -6.75 12.79 -22.13
N ALA A 531 -6.16 12.85 -23.33
CA ALA A 531 -6.74 13.52 -24.50
C ALA A 531 -8.07 12.87 -24.91
N GLU A 532 -8.10 11.53 -24.96
CA GLU A 532 -9.34 10.76 -25.20
C GLU A 532 -10.42 11.08 -24.17
N GLN A 533 -10.07 11.18 -22.88
CA GLN A 533 -11.01 11.56 -21.81
C GLN A 533 -11.49 13.01 -21.88
N ALA A 534 -10.70 13.89 -22.51
CA ALA A 534 -11.03 15.29 -22.71
C ALA A 534 -11.88 15.53 -23.97
N GLY A 535 -12.08 14.50 -24.80
CA GLY A 535 -12.76 14.63 -26.10
C GLY A 535 -11.91 15.31 -27.16
N GLU A 536 -10.59 15.44 -26.94
CA GLU A 536 -9.66 15.95 -27.94
C GLU A 536 -9.38 14.82 -28.95
N THR A 537 -9.90 14.95 -30.18
CA THR A 537 -9.55 14.05 -31.28
C THR A 537 -8.04 14.09 -31.49
N VAL A 538 -7.35 13.02 -31.10
CA VAL A 538 -5.95 12.78 -31.48
C VAL A 538 -5.94 12.69 -33.00
N LYS A 539 -5.48 13.75 -33.68
CA LYS A 539 -5.05 13.64 -35.08
C LYS A 539 -4.01 12.52 -35.10
N LYS A 540 -4.35 11.38 -35.67
CA LYS A 540 -3.33 10.42 -36.13
C LYS A 540 -2.48 11.20 -37.12
N ASP A 541 -1.20 11.39 -36.79
CA ASP A 541 -0.21 11.82 -37.77
C ASP A 541 -0.08 10.71 -38.82
N ALA A 542 -0.92 10.80 -39.85
CA ALA A 542 -0.72 10.13 -41.11
C ALA A 542 0.30 10.96 -41.90
N SER A 543 1.59 10.78 -41.62
CA SER A 543 2.66 11.36 -42.44
C SER A 543 3.95 10.55 -42.51
N THR A 544 3.92 9.24 -42.18
CA THR A 544 5.11 8.37 -42.31
C THR A 544 4.86 7.07 -43.08
N ALA A 545 3.81 7.01 -43.91
CA ALA A 545 3.54 5.85 -44.76
C ALA A 545 3.51 6.17 -46.27
N GLU A 546 3.93 7.35 -46.70
CA GLU A 546 3.87 7.76 -48.13
C GLU A 546 5.22 8.18 -48.74
N GLU A 547 6.34 7.87 -48.09
CA GLU A 547 7.68 7.93 -48.71
C GLU A 547 8.38 6.58 -48.63
N ALA A 548 7.78 5.57 -49.26
CA ALA A 548 8.44 4.36 -49.70
C ALA A 548 7.62 3.73 -50.83
N VAL A 549 7.63 4.38 -52.00
CA VAL A 549 7.34 3.75 -53.30
C VAL A 549 8.60 3.83 -54.13
#